data_AF-A0AA35M2G1-F1
#
_entry.id   AF-A0AA35M2G1-F1
#
_cell.length_a   1.000
_cell.length_b   1.000
_cell.length_c   1.000
_cell.angle_alpha   90.00
_cell.angle_beta   90.00
_cell.angle_gamma   90.00
#
_symmetry.space_group_name_H-M   'P 1'
#
loop_
_entity.id
_entity.type
_entity.pdbx_description
1 polymer ?
#
loop_
_entity_poly.entity_id
_entity_poly.type
_entity_poly.pdbx_seq_one_letter_code
_entity_poly.pdbx_strand_id
1 'polypeptide(L)'
;MPDFRTVHDALSLARTEATASAASTTEPLNRIGAGLKQITGVIQQSMQDNTDAARDAKIAAKEAAEASRTAVGMSNAGSSPARDHSNIRAMNPRNLKAHVDRAIEQSGNEHIKHIRVASTNQLKSGDLSIKTATTEDMEALRQFAEDWEHRLGTNATVRILTYGILAHGIRASSINMNDFEHNRDEILQDDKPFILNASIEYIGWLPRTSPTKSASSAIIEFTRPEDANKIIDEGLI
;
A
#
# COMPACT_ATOMS: atom_id res chain seq x y z
N MET A 1 59.64 55.46 4.05
CA MET A 1 58.28 55.64 3.50
C MET A 1 57.91 54.36 2.76
N PRO A 2 56.70 53.80 2.94
CA PRO A 2 56.28 52.65 2.15
C PRO A 2 56.22 53.02 0.66
N ASP A 3 56.71 52.13 -0.20
CA ASP A 3 56.76 52.32 -1.66
C ASP A 3 55.36 52.17 -2.26
N PHE A 4 54.92 53.17 -3.03
CA PHE A 4 53.61 53.21 -3.67
C PHE A 4 53.38 52.05 -4.63
N ARG A 5 54.45 51.49 -5.22
CA ARG A 5 54.36 50.34 -6.12
C ARG A 5 53.89 49.08 -5.39
N THR A 6 54.41 48.83 -4.19
CA THR A 6 54.03 47.67 -3.37
C THR A 6 52.56 47.71 -2.95
N VAL A 7 52.03 48.90 -2.66
CA VAL A 7 50.62 49.09 -2.30
C VAL A 7 49.72 48.87 -3.52
N HIS A 8 50.12 49.37 -4.69
CA HIS A 8 49.39 49.16 -5.94
C HIS A 8 49.31 47.67 -6.32
N ASP A 9 50.42 46.95 -6.20
CA ASP A 9 50.49 45.53 -6.53
C ASP A 9 49.64 44.68 -5.58
N ALA A 10 49.68 44.99 -4.27
CA ALA A 10 48.83 44.33 -3.27
C ALA A 10 47.34 44.57 -3.53
N LEU A 11 46.96 45.79 -3.95
CA LEU A 11 45.58 46.12 -4.27
C LEU A 11 45.11 45.41 -5.55
N SER A 12 45.97 45.32 -6.57
CA SER A 12 45.69 44.57 -7.79
C SER A 12 45.48 43.09 -7.49
N LEU A 13 46.35 42.48 -6.66
CA LEU A 13 46.23 41.08 -6.28
C LEU A 13 44.95 40.80 -5.49
N ALA A 14 44.65 41.64 -4.48
CA ALA A 14 43.43 41.50 -3.69
C ALA A 14 42.16 41.63 -4.56
N ARG A 15 42.17 42.51 -5.57
CA ARG A 15 41.06 42.64 -6.52
C ARG A 15 40.90 41.38 -7.38
N THR A 16 42.00 40.83 -7.88
CA THR A 16 41.98 39.59 -8.67
C THR A 16 41.47 38.41 -7.84
N GLU A 17 41.93 38.25 -6.61
CA GLU A 17 41.47 37.20 -5.69
C GLU A 17 39.99 37.34 -5.34
N ALA A 18 39.52 38.55 -5.05
CA ALA A 18 38.10 38.81 -4.79
C ALA A 18 37.23 38.47 -6.00
N THR A 19 37.68 38.79 -7.23
CA THR A 19 36.95 38.43 -8.45
C THR A 19 36.94 36.92 -8.72
N ALA A 20 38.04 36.22 -8.43
CA ALA A 20 38.12 34.76 -8.58
C ALA A 20 37.21 34.05 -7.56
N SER A 21 37.17 34.53 -6.32
CA SER A 21 36.28 34.00 -5.28
C SER A 21 34.80 34.23 -5.58
N ALA A 22 34.45 35.40 -6.14
CA ALA A 22 33.09 35.68 -6.59
C ALA A 22 32.68 34.81 -7.79
N ALA A 23 33.57 34.58 -8.75
CA ALA A 23 33.30 33.70 -9.88
C ALA A 23 33.15 32.23 -9.44
N SER A 24 34.01 31.78 -8.52
CA SER A 24 34.00 30.40 -7.99
C SER A 24 32.70 30.03 -7.27
N THR A 25 31.99 31.00 -6.69
CA THR A 25 30.72 30.79 -5.98
C THR A 25 29.49 30.98 -6.87
N THR A 26 29.57 31.80 -7.92
CA THR A 26 28.43 32.11 -8.80
C THR A 26 28.08 30.95 -9.74
N GLU A 27 29.08 30.24 -10.26
CA GLU A 27 28.86 29.15 -11.23
C GLU A 27 28.15 27.93 -10.62
N PRO A 28 28.53 27.44 -9.42
CA PRO A 28 27.81 26.35 -8.75
C PRO A 28 26.35 26.72 -8.42
N LEU A 29 26.09 27.95 -7.96
CA LEU A 29 24.74 28.41 -7.66
C LEU A 29 23.84 28.46 -8.90
N ASN A 30 24.38 28.90 -10.04
CA ASN A 30 23.65 28.87 -11.31
C ASN A 30 23.34 27.43 -11.78
N ARG A 31 24.27 26.50 -11.58
CA ARG A 31 24.06 25.07 -11.88
C ARG A 31 22.97 24.47 -10.99
N ILE A 32 22.97 24.80 -9.69
CA ILE A 32 21.91 24.38 -8.76
C ILE A 32 20.56 24.95 -9.20
N GLY A 33 20.50 26.24 -9.53
CA GLY A 33 19.29 26.90 -10.02
C GLY A 33 18.74 26.27 -11.31
N ALA A 34 19.61 25.90 -12.25
CA ALA A 34 19.23 25.19 -13.47
C ALA A 34 18.70 23.77 -13.16
N GLY A 35 19.34 23.05 -12.23
CA GLY A 35 18.90 21.73 -11.79
C GLY A 35 17.50 21.76 -11.14
N LEU A 36 17.22 22.76 -10.30
CA LEU A 36 15.90 22.93 -9.69
C LEU A 36 14.80 23.19 -10.72
N LYS A 37 15.08 23.99 -11.75
CA LYS A 37 14.13 24.21 -12.86
C LYS A 37 13.85 22.92 -13.64
N GLN A 38 14.88 22.13 -13.90
CA GLN A 38 14.74 20.84 -14.58
C GLN A 38 13.90 19.86 -13.75
N ILE A 39 14.17 19.75 -12.44
CA ILE A 39 13.42 18.90 -11.51
C ILE A 39 11.94 19.32 -11.48
N THR A 40 11.66 20.63 -11.45
CA THR A 40 10.29 21.15 -11.48
C THR A 40 9.56 20.70 -12.74
N GLY A 41 10.21 20.77 -13.91
CA GLY A 41 9.63 20.30 -15.18
C GLY A 41 9.36 18.79 -15.18
N VAL A 42 10.27 17.99 -14.64
CA VAL A 42 10.10 16.52 -14.52
C VAL A 42 8.93 16.17 -13.60
N ILE A 43 8.78 16.88 -12.47
CA ILE A 43 7.66 16.66 -11.55
C ILE A 43 6.33 17.00 -12.24
N GLN A 44 6.27 18.13 -12.95
CA GLN A 44 5.05 18.57 -13.63
C GLN A 44 4.64 17.61 -14.76
N GLN A 45 5.61 17.12 -15.55
CA GLN A 45 5.35 16.09 -16.55
C GLN A 45 4.86 14.79 -15.91
N SER A 46 5.51 14.33 -14.83
CA SER A 46 5.11 13.10 -14.14
C SER A 46 3.71 13.20 -13.53
N MET A 47 3.28 14.39 -13.07
CA MET A 47 1.91 14.59 -12.59
C MET A 47 0.90 14.46 -13.75
N GLN A 48 1.23 15.03 -14.91
CA GLN A 48 0.37 14.95 -16.09
C GLN A 48 0.23 13.50 -16.58
N ASP A 49 1.34 12.79 -16.73
CA ASP A 49 1.35 11.38 -17.16
C ASP A 49 0.54 10.49 -16.20
N ASN A 50 0.59 10.78 -14.89
CA ASN A 50 -0.19 10.05 -13.90
C ASN A 50 -1.70 10.31 -14.03
N THR A 51 -2.10 11.53 -14.39
CA THR A 51 -3.51 11.83 -14.65
C THR A 51 -4.05 11.14 -15.90
N ASP A 52 -3.23 11.04 -16.94
CA ASP A 52 -3.61 10.37 -18.19
C ASP A 52 -3.67 8.84 -18.01
N ALA A 53 -2.70 8.25 -17.30
CA ALA A 53 -2.72 6.83 -16.97
C ALA A 53 -3.93 6.44 -16.09
N ALA A 54 -4.30 7.29 -15.12
CA ALA A 54 -5.50 7.08 -14.31
C ALA A 54 -6.79 7.12 -15.15
N ARG A 55 -6.82 7.98 -16.18
CA ARG A 55 -7.94 8.06 -17.12
C ARG A 55 -8.03 6.81 -17.99
N ASP A 56 -6.92 6.33 -18.52
CA ASP A 56 -6.86 5.14 -19.37
C ASP A 56 -7.23 3.87 -18.58
N ALA A 57 -6.75 3.74 -17.34
CA ALA A 57 -7.13 2.64 -16.46
C ALA A 57 -8.65 2.62 -16.19
N LYS A 58 -9.27 3.79 -16.04
CA LYS A 58 -10.72 3.91 -15.85
C LYS A 58 -11.50 3.51 -17.11
N ILE A 59 -10.98 3.82 -18.30
CA ILE A 59 -11.58 3.41 -19.57
C ILE A 59 -11.49 1.89 -19.73
N ALA A 60 -10.31 1.31 -19.53
CA ALA A 60 -10.09 -0.13 -19.62
C ALA A 60 -10.94 -0.92 -18.60
N ALA A 61 -11.08 -0.42 -17.37
CA ALA A 61 -11.95 -1.03 -16.36
C ALA A 61 -13.42 -1.01 -16.78
N LYS A 62 -13.87 0.05 -17.46
CA LYS A 62 -15.24 0.13 -17.99
C LYS A 62 -15.47 -0.87 -19.13
N GLU A 63 -14.52 -0.99 -20.05
CA GLU A 63 -14.57 -1.95 -21.16
C GLU A 63 -14.57 -3.41 -20.65
N ALA A 64 -13.73 -3.73 -19.67
CA ALA A 64 -13.70 -5.05 -19.04
C ALA A 64 -15.02 -5.40 -18.33
N ALA A 65 -15.66 -4.40 -17.70
CA ALA A 65 -16.98 -4.56 -17.09
C ALA A 65 -18.11 -4.73 -18.11
N GLU A 66 -17.99 -4.15 -19.31
CA GLU A 66 -18.93 -4.38 -20.42
C GLU A 66 -18.73 -5.75 -21.08
N ALA A 67 -17.48 -6.16 -21.32
CA ALA A 67 -17.15 -7.48 -21.84
C ALA A 67 -17.65 -8.61 -20.92
N SER A 68 -17.50 -8.42 -19.60
CA SER A 68 -17.98 -9.36 -18.60
C SER A 68 -19.51 -9.47 -18.57
N ARG A 69 -20.24 -8.37 -18.79
CA ARG A 69 -21.72 -8.38 -18.88
C ARG A 69 -22.22 -9.15 -20.11
N THR A 70 -21.54 -9.02 -21.24
CA THR A 70 -21.88 -9.75 -22.47
C THR A 70 -21.60 -11.25 -22.35
N ALA A 71 -20.49 -11.64 -21.71
CA ALA A 71 -20.16 -13.06 -21.47
C ALA A 71 -21.16 -13.76 -20.52
N VAL A 72 -21.62 -13.06 -19.48
CA VAL A 72 -22.66 -13.59 -18.56
C VAL A 72 -24.01 -13.76 -19.28
N GLY A 73 -24.34 -12.89 -20.25
CA GLY A 73 -25.55 -13.01 -21.07
C GLY A 73 -25.59 -14.27 -21.95
N MET A 74 -24.43 -14.79 -22.36
CA MET A 74 -24.32 -16.01 -23.19
C MET A 74 -24.31 -17.32 -22.37
N SER A 75 -24.11 -17.24 -21.05
CA SER A 75 -23.93 -18.42 -20.18
C SER A 75 -25.24 -19.00 -19.62
N ASN A 76 -26.39 -18.34 -19.84
CA ASN A 76 -27.67 -18.68 -19.21
C ASN A 76 -28.58 -19.63 -20.04
N ALA A 77 -28.04 -20.26 -21.08
CA ALA A 77 -28.75 -21.25 -21.89
C ALA A 77 -28.09 -22.64 -21.74
N GLY A 78 -28.21 -23.24 -20.56
CA GLY A 78 -27.65 -24.57 -20.32
C GLY A 78 -27.86 -25.11 -18.90
N SER A 79 -29.02 -25.73 -18.71
CA SER A 79 -29.35 -26.82 -17.76
C SER A 79 -28.76 -26.87 -16.35
N SER A 80 -29.68 -26.89 -15.37
CA SER A 80 -29.50 -27.36 -13.99
C SER A 80 -29.18 -28.88 -13.94
N PRO A 81 -28.53 -29.39 -12.86
CA PRO A 81 -29.27 -29.72 -11.65
C PRO A 81 -28.58 -29.38 -10.31
N ALA A 82 -29.37 -28.83 -9.39
CA ALA A 82 -29.39 -29.01 -7.93
C ALA A 82 -28.06 -29.29 -7.18
N ARG A 83 -27.38 -28.21 -6.77
CA ARG A 83 -26.86 -28.03 -5.40
C ARG A 83 -27.30 -26.64 -4.97
N ASP A 84 -27.95 -26.53 -3.82
CA ASP A 84 -28.48 -25.28 -3.28
C ASP A 84 -27.32 -24.36 -2.87
N HIS A 85 -26.69 -23.71 -3.85
CA HIS A 85 -25.83 -22.57 -3.64
C HIS A 85 -26.78 -21.42 -3.31
N SER A 86 -27.14 -21.30 -2.03
CA SER A 86 -27.95 -20.19 -1.55
C SER A 86 -27.22 -18.92 -1.97
N ASN A 87 -27.77 -18.20 -2.95
CA ASN A 87 -27.12 -17.03 -3.50
C ASN A 87 -27.07 -15.97 -2.39
N ILE A 88 -25.94 -15.86 -1.69
CA ILE A 88 -25.73 -14.93 -0.57
C ILE A 88 -26.08 -13.49 -0.98
N ARG A 89 -25.98 -13.17 -2.28
CA ARG A 89 -26.36 -11.87 -2.85
C ARG A 89 -27.86 -11.62 -2.93
N ALA A 90 -28.68 -12.67 -2.87
CA ALA A 90 -30.13 -12.59 -2.90
C ALA A 90 -30.76 -12.63 -1.50
N MET A 91 -29.95 -12.83 -0.44
CA MET A 91 -30.45 -12.92 0.93
C MET A 91 -30.78 -11.54 1.50
N ASN A 92 -31.89 -11.45 2.22
CA ASN A 92 -32.16 -10.28 3.07
C ASN A 92 -31.22 -10.29 4.30
N PRO A 93 -31.03 -9.14 4.99
CA PRO A 93 -30.08 -9.05 6.12
C PRO A 93 -30.34 -10.04 7.26
N ARG A 94 -31.60 -10.41 7.53
CA ARG A 94 -31.95 -11.37 8.58
C ARG A 94 -31.54 -12.79 8.22
N ASN A 95 -31.78 -13.19 6.98
CA ASN A 95 -31.37 -14.50 6.47
C ASN A 95 -29.85 -14.59 6.36
N LEU A 96 -29.21 -13.50 5.94
CA LEU A 96 -27.76 -13.40 5.85
C LEU A 96 -27.11 -13.52 7.24
N LYS A 97 -27.66 -12.84 8.25
CA LYS A 97 -27.25 -13.00 9.65
C LYS A 97 -27.37 -14.45 10.11
N ALA A 98 -28.54 -15.08 9.90
CA ALA A 98 -28.78 -16.47 10.28
C ALA A 98 -27.86 -17.46 9.55
N HIS A 99 -27.49 -17.16 8.30
CA HIS A 99 -26.55 -17.95 7.52
C HIS A 99 -25.14 -17.85 8.09
N VAL A 100 -24.69 -16.65 8.47
CA VAL A 100 -23.39 -16.44 9.14
C VAL A 100 -23.36 -17.12 10.52
N ASP A 101 -24.39 -16.93 11.34
CA ASP A 101 -24.48 -17.59 12.66
C ASP A 101 -24.41 -19.12 12.53
N ARG A 102 -25.03 -19.68 11.49
CA ARG A 102 -24.98 -21.12 11.20
C ARG A 102 -23.59 -21.57 10.74
N ALA A 103 -22.92 -20.80 9.89
CA ALA A 103 -21.56 -21.10 9.45
C ALA A 103 -20.59 -21.15 10.63
N ILE A 104 -20.68 -20.19 11.54
CA ILE A 104 -19.87 -20.13 12.77
C ILE A 104 -20.19 -21.30 13.69
N GLU A 105 -21.47 -21.61 13.92
CA GLU A 105 -21.88 -22.72 14.79
C GLU A 105 -21.47 -24.09 14.23
N GLN A 106 -21.54 -24.25 12.91
CA GLN A 106 -21.14 -25.48 12.21
C GLN A 106 -19.62 -25.61 12.03
N SER A 107 -18.83 -24.59 12.38
CA SER A 107 -17.37 -24.64 12.36
C SER A 107 -16.83 -25.80 13.22
N GLY A 108 -17.53 -26.14 14.31
CA GLY A 108 -17.08 -27.11 15.29
C GLY A 108 -15.98 -26.59 16.22
N ASN A 109 -15.52 -25.35 16.04
CA ASN A 109 -14.48 -24.74 16.85
C ASN A 109 -15.06 -24.19 18.16
N GLU A 110 -14.54 -24.67 19.29
CA GLU A 110 -15.04 -24.33 20.63
C GLU A 110 -14.86 -22.85 20.98
N HIS A 111 -13.84 -22.20 20.41
CA HIS A 111 -13.51 -20.79 20.62
C HIS A 111 -14.50 -19.84 19.93
N ILE A 112 -15.18 -20.27 18.87
CA ILE A 112 -16.07 -19.39 18.09
C ILE A 112 -17.53 -19.86 18.00
N LYS A 113 -17.83 -21.14 18.25
CA LYS A 113 -19.20 -21.69 18.10
C LYS A 113 -20.27 -20.97 18.93
N HIS A 114 -19.87 -20.31 20.02
CA HIS A 114 -20.76 -19.60 20.92
C HIS A 114 -21.00 -18.13 20.49
N ILE A 115 -20.20 -17.61 19.57
CA ILE A 115 -20.28 -16.24 19.08
C ILE A 115 -21.51 -16.09 18.20
N ARG A 116 -22.34 -15.07 18.50
CA ARG A 116 -23.47 -14.67 17.67
C ARG A 116 -23.21 -13.29 17.11
N VAL A 117 -23.33 -13.16 15.79
CA VAL A 117 -23.08 -11.87 15.15
C VAL A 117 -24.22 -10.92 15.49
N ALA A 118 -23.93 -9.64 15.72
CA ALA A 118 -24.92 -8.62 15.99
C ALA A 118 -25.69 -8.25 14.72
N SER A 119 -24.97 -8.12 13.59
CA SER A 119 -25.58 -7.81 12.29
C SER A 119 -24.70 -8.26 11.14
N THR A 120 -25.32 -8.58 10.01
CA THR A 120 -24.62 -8.83 8.75
C THR A 120 -25.28 -8.05 7.62
N ASN A 121 -24.47 -7.34 6.82
CA ASN A 121 -24.92 -6.59 5.67
C ASN A 121 -24.06 -6.92 4.45
N GLN A 122 -24.69 -6.93 3.28
CA GLN A 122 -23.95 -6.97 2.02
C GLN A 122 -23.60 -5.54 1.57
N LEU A 123 -22.34 -5.31 1.23
CA LEU A 123 -21.85 -4.05 0.69
C LEU A 123 -22.12 -3.95 -0.81
N LYS A 124 -22.04 -2.73 -1.36
CA LYS A 124 -22.19 -2.50 -2.82
C LYS A 124 -21.17 -3.25 -3.66
N SER A 125 -20.00 -3.56 -3.09
CA SER A 125 -18.96 -4.41 -3.73
C SER A 125 -19.39 -5.87 -3.86
N GLY A 126 -20.39 -6.30 -3.09
CA GLY A 126 -20.78 -7.70 -2.94
C GLY A 126 -20.17 -8.37 -1.71
N ASP A 127 -19.21 -7.73 -1.05
CA ASP A 127 -18.59 -8.22 0.19
C ASP A 127 -19.57 -8.20 1.37
N LEU A 128 -19.27 -8.99 2.40
CA LEU A 128 -20.07 -9.05 3.61
C LEU A 128 -19.41 -8.22 4.73
N SER A 129 -20.19 -7.33 5.34
CA SER A 129 -19.84 -6.66 6.59
C SER A 129 -20.53 -7.39 7.73
N ILE A 130 -19.74 -8.01 8.60
CA ILE A 130 -20.19 -8.71 9.80
C ILE A 130 -19.80 -7.87 11.01
N LYS A 131 -20.73 -7.67 11.93
CA LYS A 131 -20.49 -6.98 13.21
C LYS A 131 -20.78 -7.94 14.36
N THR A 132 -19.89 -7.98 15.34
CA THR A 132 -20.05 -8.70 16.61
C THR A 132 -20.50 -7.76 17.72
N ALA A 133 -20.87 -8.31 18.87
CA ALA A 133 -21.22 -7.53 20.05
C ALA A 133 -19.98 -6.91 20.72
N THR A 134 -18.85 -7.62 20.69
CA THR A 134 -17.59 -7.21 21.32
C THR A 134 -16.41 -7.25 20.35
N THR A 135 -15.35 -6.52 20.68
CA THR A 135 -14.08 -6.56 19.94
C THR A 135 -13.41 -7.94 20.06
N GLU A 136 -13.49 -8.56 21.24
CA GLU A 136 -12.96 -9.90 21.51
C GLU A 136 -13.60 -10.96 20.59
N ASP A 137 -14.93 -10.94 20.44
CA ASP A 137 -15.65 -11.82 19.51
C ASP A 137 -15.19 -11.62 18.06
N MET A 138 -14.96 -10.37 17.64
CA MET A 138 -14.50 -10.05 16.30
C MET A 138 -13.09 -10.60 16.07
N GLU A 139 -12.20 -10.44 17.06
CA GLU A 139 -10.82 -10.94 16.99
C GLU A 139 -10.78 -12.46 16.94
N ALA A 140 -11.57 -13.15 17.77
CA ALA A 140 -11.70 -14.60 17.73
C ALA A 140 -12.22 -15.08 16.36
N LEU A 141 -13.25 -14.44 15.80
CA LEU A 141 -13.75 -14.81 14.46
C LEU A 141 -12.73 -14.60 13.35
N ARG A 142 -11.84 -13.61 13.48
CA ARG A 142 -10.74 -13.39 12.53
C ARG A 142 -9.64 -14.42 12.70
N GLN A 143 -9.26 -14.72 13.94
CA GLN A 143 -8.21 -15.69 14.25
C GLN A 143 -8.56 -17.09 13.74
N PHE A 144 -9.83 -17.48 13.84
CA PHE A 144 -10.33 -18.78 13.42
C PHE A 144 -11.13 -18.70 12.10
N ALA A 145 -10.76 -17.77 11.21
CA ALA A 145 -11.47 -17.52 9.95
C ALA A 145 -11.64 -18.78 9.09
N GLU A 146 -10.57 -19.56 8.94
CA GLU A 146 -10.51 -20.78 8.12
C GLU A 146 -11.59 -21.81 8.49
N ASP A 147 -12.03 -21.85 9.76
CA ASP A 147 -12.98 -22.84 10.25
C ASP A 147 -14.44 -22.57 9.82
N TRP A 148 -14.77 -21.33 9.43
CA TRP A 148 -16.14 -20.92 9.11
C TRP A 148 -16.30 -20.18 7.78
N GLU A 149 -15.28 -19.50 7.25
CA GLU A 149 -15.43 -18.64 6.07
C GLU A 149 -15.87 -19.42 4.82
N HIS A 150 -15.27 -20.59 4.56
CA HIS A 150 -15.57 -21.42 3.40
C HIS A 150 -17.02 -21.93 3.38
N ARG A 151 -17.70 -21.92 4.52
CA ARG A 151 -19.10 -22.32 4.66
C ARG A 151 -20.06 -21.24 4.14
N LEU A 152 -19.61 -19.99 4.04
CA LEU A 152 -20.35 -18.91 3.38
C LEU A 152 -20.23 -18.96 1.86
N GLY A 153 -19.14 -19.54 1.36
CA GLY A 153 -18.89 -19.74 -0.05
C GLY A 153 -17.49 -20.25 -0.28
N THR A 154 -17.29 -21.00 -1.35
CA THR A 154 -16.02 -21.66 -1.69
C THR A 154 -14.84 -20.67 -1.78
N ASN A 155 -15.10 -19.42 -2.15
CA ASN A 155 -14.09 -18.37 -2.28
C ASN A 155 -14.28 -17.24 -1.26
N ALA A 156 -15.10 -17.45 -0.23
CA ALA A 156 -15.26 -16.46 0.83
C ALA A 156 -13.98 -16.46 1.67
N THR A 157 -13.43 -15.28 1.89
CA THR A 157 -12.25 -15.04 2.71
C THR A 157 -12.54 -13.88 3.67
N VAL A 158 -12.09 -14.00 4.91
CA VAL A 158 -12.13 -12.92 5.89
C VAL A 158 -10.98 -11.98 5.57
N ARG A 159 -11.31 -10.70 5.32
CA ARG A 159 -10.28 -9.67 5.21
C ARG A 159 -9.71 -9.39 6.60
N ILE A 160 -8.50 -9.87 6.84
CA ILE A 160 -7.68 -9.48 7.97
C ILE A 160 -7.28 -8.01 7.73
N LEU A 161 -7.52 -7.15 8.72
CA LEU A 161 -7.08 -5.76 8.62
C LEU A 161 -5.56 -5.75 8.72
N THR A 162 -4.92 -5.26 7.67
CA THR A 162 -3.51 -4.93 7.69
C THR A 162 -3.32 -3.44 7.98
N TYR A 163 -2.23 -3.10 8.64
CA TYR A 163 -1.86 -1.75 9.03
C TYR A 163 -0.69 -1.31 8.16
N GLY A 164 -1.02 -0.60 7.09
CA GLY A 164 -0.06 -0.12 6.11
C GLY A 164 0.70 1.10 6.60
N ILE A 165 2.02 1.05 6.54
CA ILE A 165 2.91 2.19 6.71
C ILE A 165 3.49 2.62 5.36
N LEU A 166 3.82 3.90 5.24
CA LEU A 166 4.43 4.47 4.06
C LEU A 166 5.91 4.79 4.32
N ALA A 167 6.78 4.01 3.69
CA ALA A 167 8.22 4.18 3.77
C ALA A 167 8.72 4.98 2.57
N HIS A 168 9.38 6.12 2.81
CA HIS A 168 9.92 6.98 1.75
C HIS A 168 11.43 6.82 1.61
N GLY A 169 11.95 7.00 0.39
CA GLY A 169 13.40 7.04 0.15
C GLY A 169 14.07 5.67 0.02
N ILE A 170 13.28 4.58 -0.01
CA ILE A 170 13.83 3.23 -0.19
C ILE A 170 14.42 3.10 -1.59
N ARG A 171 15.65 2.58 -1.67
CA ARG A 171 16.35 2.35 -2.94
C ARG A 171 15.54 1.38 -3.79
N ALA A 172 15.23 1.74 -5.04
CA ALA A 172 14.39 0.88 -5.89
C ALA A 172 15.01 -0.51 -6.16
N SER A 173 16.33 -0.63 -5.98
CA SER A 173 17.06 -1.89 -6.12
C SER A 173 17.13 -2.74 -4.84
N SER A 174 16.70 -2.24 -3.67
CA SER A 174 16.79 -3.00 -2.41
C SER A 174 15.62 -3.95 -2.22
N ILE A 175 14.41 -3.62 -2.71
CA ILE A 175 13.26 -4.51 -2.59
C ILE A 175 13.00 -5.25 -3.91
N ASN A 176 13.17 -6.57 -3.89
CA ASN A 176 12.85 -7.45 -5.01
C ASN A 176 11.39 -7.90 -4.95
N MET A 177 10.50 -7.26 -5.72
CA MET A 177 9.05 -7.58 -5.73
C MET A 177 8.70 -9.04 -6.09
N ASN A 178 9.64 -9.81 -6.65
CA ASN A 178 9.44 -11.23 -6.95
C ASN A 178 9.82 -12.16 -5.79
N ASP A 179 10.37 -11.61 -4.70
CA ASP A 179 10.86 -12.37 -3.55
C ASP A 179 10.36 -11.73 -2.26
N PHE A 180 9.06 -11.90 -2.01
CA PHE A 180 8.39 -11.34 -0.84
C PHE A 180 9.01 -11.82 0.48
N GLU A 181 9.28 -13.13 0.59
CA GLU A 181 9.81 -13.75 1.81
C GLU A 181 11.17 -13.15 2.18
N HIS A 182 12.08 -13.00 1.21
CA HIS A 182 13.39 -12.39 1.46
C HIS A 182 13.28 -10.93 1.92
N ASN A 183 12.49 -10.11 1.22
CA ASN A 183 12.31 -8.70 1.61
C ASN A 183 11.70 -8.58 3.02
N ARG A 184 10.72 -9.44 3.32
CA ARG A 184 10.08 -9.47 4.64
C ARG A 184 11.10 -9.79 5.71
N ASP A 185 11.88 -10.85 5.54
CA ASP A 185 12.83 -11.31 6.53
C ASP A 185 13.97 -10.30 6.74
N GLU A 186 14.41 -9.62 5.68
CA GLU A 186 15.41 -8.53 5.75
C GLU A 186 14.89 -7.36 6.59
N ILE A 187 13.69 -6.84 6.28
CA ILE A 187 13.08 -5.72 7.04
C ILE A 187 12.87 -6.10 8.51
N LEU A 188 12.34 -7.30 8.78
CA LEU A 188 12.14 -7.78 10.15
C LEU A 188 13.46 -7.98 10.89
N GLN A 189 14.53 -8.33 10.19
CA GLN A 189 15.86 -8.50 10.78
C GLN A 189 16.48 -7.16 11.17
N ASP A 190 16.37 -6.16 10.31
CA ASP A 190 16.94 -4.83 10.54
C ASP A 190 16.25 -4.11 11.71
N ASP A 191 14.93 -4.26 11.82
CA ASP A 191 14.13 -3.61 12.88
C ASP A 191 13.88 -4.51 14.11
N LYS A 192 14.48 -5.71 14.15
CA LYS A 192 14.26 -6.73 15.18
C LYS A 192 14.31 -6.25 16.64
N PRO A 193 15.21 -5.31 17.04
CA PRO A 193 15.22 -4.81 18.42
C PRO A 193 13.93 -4.10 18.84
N PHE A 194 13.14 -3.60 17.88
CA PHE A 194 11.94 -2.79 18.11
C PHE A 194 10.66 -3.58 17.84
N ILE A 195 10.71 -4.59 16.96
CA ILE A 195 9.55 -5.40 16.55
C ILE A 195 9.84 -6.91 16.64
N LEU A 196 9.92 -7.42 17.87
CA LEU A 196 10.34 -8.81 18.16
C LEU A 196 9.44 -9.91 17.53
N ASN A 197 8.15 -9.64 17.35
CA ASN A 197 7.15 -10.61 16.88
C ASN A 197 6.26 -10.04 15.77
N ALA A 198 6.77 -9.06 15.01
CA ALA A 198 6.00 -8.48 13.92
C ALA A 198 5.81 -9.46 12.77
N SER A 199 4.66 -9.35 12.11
CA SER A 199 4.37 -10.04 10.85
C SER A 199 3.96 -9.01 9.81
N ILE A 200 4.52 -9.15 8.62
CA ILE A 200 4.22 -8.33 7.45
C ILE A 200 3.48 -9.23 6.45
N GLU A 201 2.32 -8.78 5.99
CA GLU A 201 1.46 -9.50 5.04
C GLU A 201 1.71 -9.04 3.59
N TYR A 202 2.14 -7.79 3.42
CA TYR A 202 2.34 -7.24 2.09
C TYR A 202 3.44 -6.18 2.06
N ILE A 203 4.20 -6.20 0.97
CA ILE A 203 5.19 -5.18 0.63
C ILE A 203 4.96 -4.82 -0.83
N GLY A 204 4.84 -3.53 -1.13
CA GLY A 204 4.62 -3.06 -2.49
C GLY A 204 5.12 -1.65 -2.74
N TRP A 205 5.35 -1.30 -4.00
CA TRP A 205 5.69 0.07 -4.39
C TRP A 205 4.43 0.90 -4.70
N LEU A 206 4.34 2.13 -4.19
CA LEU A 206 3.15 2.99 -4.37
C LEU A 206 2.99 3.58 -5.79
N PRO A 207 4.07 3.94 -6.49
CA PRO A 207 4.10 3.90 -7.95
C PRO A 207 4.91 2.70 -8.42
N ARG A 208 4.56 2.08 -9.57
CA ARG A 208 5.44 1.11 -10.23
C ARG A 208 6.81 1.77 -10.38
N THR A 209 7.82 1.20 -9.74
CA THR A 209 9.20 1.71 -9.82
C THR A 209 9.62 1.74 -11.28
N SER A 210 10.03 2.89 -11.80
CA SER A 210 10.73 2.90 -13.08
C SER A 210 12.13 2.31 -12.85
N PRO A 211 12.71 1.60 -13.83
CA PRO A 211 14.09 1.09 -13.72
C PRO A 211 15.14 2.19 -13.49
N THR A 212 14.76 3.46 -13.71
CA THR A 212 15.65 4.63 -13.61
C THR A 212 15.55 5.39 -12.30
N LYS A 213 14.57 5.08 -11.43
CA LYS A 213 14.43 5.76 -10.13
C LYS A 213 15.41 5.17 -9.13
N SER A 214 16.25 6.02 -8.53
CA SER A 214 17.20 5.61 -7.49
C SER A 214 16.49 5.25 -6.18
N ALA A 215 15.43 5.98 -5.82
CA ALA A 215 14.63 5.75 -4.63
C ALA A 215 13.14 5.94 -4.93
N SER A 216 12.29 5.23 -4.17
CA SER A 216 10.83 5.26 -4.30
C SER A 216 10.17 5.18 -2.92
N SER A 217 8.84 5.12 -2.90
CA SER A 217 8.06 4.93 -1.67
C SER A 217 7.36 3.58 -1.70
N ALA A 218 7.53 2.81 -0.62
CA ALA A 218 6.91 1.50 -0.45
C ALA A 218 5.78 1.58 0.57
N ILE A 219 4.75 0.76 0.36
CA ILE A 219 3.79 0.38 1.38
C ILE A 219 4.23 -0.94 2.00
N ILE A 220 4.25 -0.99 3.33
CA ILE A 220 4.55 -2.19 4.11
C ILE A 220 3.37 -2.40 5.05
N GLU A 221 2.73 -3.57 4.98
CA GLU A 221 1.48 -3.86 5.67
C GLU A 221 1.70 -4.86 6.80
N PHE A 222 1.56 -4.40 8.04
CA PHE A 222 1.71 -5.23 9.23
C PHE A 222 0.38 -5.85 9.65
N THR A 223 0.42 -7.03 10.30
CA THR A 223 -0.77 -7.66 10.86
C THR A 223 -1.28 -6.96 12.12
N ARG A 224 -0.39 -6.30 12.87
CA ARG A 224 -0.67 -5.68 14.16
C ARG A 224 -0.45 -4.17 14.12
N PRO A 225 -1.37 -3.37 14.69
CA PRO A 225 -1.21 -1.93 14.72
C PRO A 225 -0.07 -1.50 15.64
N GLU A 226 0.24 -2.28 16.69
CA GLU A 226 1.34 -1.95 17.62
C GLU A 226 2.68 -1.94 16.90
N ASP A 227 2.90 -2.89 15.98
CA ASP A 227 4.14 -2.97 15.21
C ASP A 227 4.23 -1.82 14.20
N ALA A 228 3.16 -1.56 13.44
CA ALA A 228 3.11 -0.45 12.49
C ALA A 228 3.35 0.90 13.18
N ASN A 229 2.68 1.14 14.31
CA ASN A 229 2.86 2.37 15.09
C ASN A 229 4.28 2.46 15.66
N LYS A 230 4.85 1.35 16.13
CA LYS A 230 6.22 1.33 16.65
C LYS A 230 7.24 1.72 15.57
N ILE A 231 7.07 1.22 14.35
CA ILE A 231 7.92 1.60 13.21
C ILE A 231 7.79 3.10 12.91
N ILE A 232 6.57 3.64 12.92
CA ILE A 232 6.32 5.07 12.69
C ILE A 232 6.96 5.93 13.78
N ASP A 233 6.76 5.58 15.05
CA ASP A 233 7.20 6.35 16.21
C ASP A 233 8.72 6.42 16.32
N GLU A 234 9.40 5.31 15.98
CA GLU A 234 10.85 5.19 16.06
C GLU A 234 11.55 5.63 14.75
N GLY A 235 10.79 5.87 13.68
CA GLY A 235 11.33 6.27 12.37
C GLY A 235 12.20 5.18 11.72
N LEU A 236 11.74 3.93 11.82
CA LEU A 236 12.42 2.73 11.34
C LEU A 236 12.07 2.43 9.86
N ILE A 237 12.69 1.38 9.29
CA ILE A 237 12.82 1.02 7.86
C ILE A 237 14.12 1.51 7.20
#